data_AF-A0A1I2FXT4-F1
#
_entry.id   AF-A0A1I2FXT4-F1
#
_cell.length_a   1.000
_cell.length_b   1.000
_cell.length_c   1.000
_cell.angle_alpha   90.00
_cell.angle_beta   90.00
_cell.angle_gamma   90.00
#
_symmetry.space_group_name_H-M   'P 1'
#
loop_
_entity.id
_entity.type
_entity.pdbx_description
1 polymer ?
#
loop_
_entity_poly.entity_id
_entity_poly.type
_entity_poly.pdbx_seq_one_letter_code
_entity_poly.pdbx_strand_id
1 'polypeptide(L)'
;MAAEEAYVLTPTDVRNIRQYVQHKYSAMPQDKKAEIVADAVSRIIQKQLPSFEGKLRREVTAKLIRTTVLEKQMPVRSDDIFEACLGLNLTDTEVITPLHKWIEDQTGVHLEWNIFHIQMDKLLQKSQVPAVLPDAWEQFKEWLKSEHRLEGTKEKVPELAEVISLSVNNRGKVVVKLFRRKQSSIYLLLSLLLVSASLLYGWSLLQPSPNKLQPPVTLQSFENVMPVVENNELPEELRYTEVDKVKLADYLKSRDSILAEQPYLDAIMDAARTFDIHPLFLFAITGQEQAFVPKSNKQAKKIANNPFNVFYSWKDYNTTIHDSARIASETVLKWSRNRPEGKDPIAWINRKYAEDQNWAAGVSKIFATMKSKVERTS
;
A
#
# COMPACT_ATOMS: atom_id res chain seq x y z
N MET A 1 26.92 14.52 4.09
CA MET A 1 26.10 15.71 3.78
C MET A 1 24.68 15.36 4.17
N ALA A 2 24.15 16.05 5.18
CA ALA A 2 22.82 15.82 5.70
C ALA A 2 21.80 16.21 4.63
N ALA A 3 20.83 15.33 4.35
CA ALA A 3 19.73 15.63 3.46
C ALA A 3 18.98 16.85 4.02
N GLU A 4 18.73 17.87 3.19
CA GLU A 4 17.90 19.01 3.57
C GLU A 4 16.52 18.49 3.96
N GLU A 5 16.18 18.59 5.24
CA GLU A 5 14.85 18.29 5.74
C GLU A 5 13.89 19.35 5.21
N ALA A 6 12.86 18.95 4.45
CA ALA A 6 11.87 19.86 3.91
C ALA A 6 10.96 20.40 5.02
N TYR A 7 11.33 21.54 5.61
CA TYR A 7 10.50 22.24 6.59
C TYR A 7 9.28 22.86 5.91
N VAL A 8 8.09 22.61 6.45
CA VAL A 8 6.82 23.17 5.95
C VAL A 8 6.64 24.62 6.41
N LEU A 9 7.08 24.93 7.63
CA LEU A 9 7.06 26.29 8.18
C LEU A 9 8.14 26.43 9.26
N THR A 10 9.06 27.38 9.12
CA THR A 10 10.10 27.62 10.15
C THR A 10 9.73 28.75 11.13
N PRO A 11 10.34 28.79 12.34
CA PRO A 11 10.19 29.92 13.25
C PRO A 11 10.62 31.25 12.63
N THR A 12 11.61 31.21 11.74
CA THR A 12 12.07 32.36 10.95
C THR A 12 11.00 32.83 9.97
N ASP A 13 10.29 31.92 9.30
CA ASP A 13 9.18 32.26 8.41
C ASP A 13 8.04 32.93 9.18
N VAL A 14 7.68 32.39 10.35
CA VAL A 14 6.67 33.00 11.23
C VAL A 14 7.10 34.41 11.67
N ARG A 15 8.38 34.59 12.01
CA ARG A 15 8.94 35.91 12.35
C ARG A 15 8.91 36.87 11.17
N ASN A 16 9.26 36.42 9.97
CA ASN A 16 9.25 37.22 8.74
C ASN A 16 7.81 37.64 8.37
N ILE A 17 6.85 36.72 8.45
CA ILE A 17 5.42 37.01 8.25
C ILE A 17 4.95 38.07 9.25
N ARG A 18 5.33 37.93 10.53
CA ARG A 18 4.97 38.89 11.58
C ARG A 18 5.56 40.27 11.31
N GLN A 19 6.85 40.36 10.98
CA GLN A 19 7.52 41.62 10.65
C GLN A 19 6.93 42.28 9.41
N TYR A 20 6.63 41.49 8.36
CA TYR A 20 5.97 41.99 7.16
C TYR A 20 4.59 42.57 7.46
N VAL A 21 3.76 41.87 8.24
CA VAL A 21 2.43 42.35 8.64
C VAL A 21 2.53 43.61 9.50
N GLN A 22 3.48 43.67 10.45
CA GLN A 22 3.70 44.84 11.29
C GLN A 22 4.09 46.08 10.46
N HIS A 23 4.97 45.92 9.47
CA HIS A 23 5.41 47.01 8.60
C HIS A 23 4.32 47.45 7.61
N LYS A 24 3.69 46.49 6.91
CA LYS A 24 2.69 46.77 5.87
C LYS A 24 1.37 47.32 6.41
N TYR A 25 0.96 46.86 7.61
CA TYR A 25 -0.29 47.27 8.24
C TYR A 25 -0.04 48.10 9.50
N SER A 26 1.01 48.91 9.55
CA SER A 26 1.45 49.65 10.74
C SER A 26 0.33 50.45 11.44
N ALA A 27 -0.61 51.02 10.68
CA ALA A 27 -1.77 51.78 11.17
C ALA A 27 -2.91 50.93 11.80
N MET A 28 -2.85 49.60 11.70
CA MET A 28 -3.91 48.70 12.19
C MET A 28 -3.70 48.32 13.68
N PRO A 29 -4.76 48.06 14.46
CA PRO A 29 -4.66 47.55 15.84
C PRO A 29 -3.91 46.21 15.91
N GLN A 30 -3.24 45.97 17.04
CA GLN A 30 -2.40 44.79 17.24
C GLN A 30 -3.18 43.47 17.13
N ASP A 31 -4.43 43.43 17.61
CA ASP A 31 -5.28 42.23 17.55
C ASP A 31 -5.61 41.84 16.11
N LYS A 32 -5.89 42.83 15.26
CA LYS A 32 -6.18 42.61 13.84
C LYS A 32 -4.94 42.17 13.05
N LYS A 33 -3.76 42.66 13.43
CA LYS A 33 -2.48 42.18 12.87
C LYS A 33 -2.22 40.71 13.26
N ALA A 34 -2.51 40.33 14.50
CA ALA A 34 -2.34 38.95 14.97
C ALA A 34 -3.27 37.98 14.20
N GLU A 35 -4.51 38.39 13.93
CA GLU A 35 -5.47 37.64 13.10
C GLU A 35 -4.91 37.38 11.68
N ILE A 36 -4.33 38.40 11.04
CA ILE A 36 -3.71 38.27 9.70
C ILE A 36 -2.51 37.31 9.72
N VAL A 37 -1.68 37.36 10.75
CA VAL A 37 -0.54 36.43 10.90
C VAL A 37 -1.02 35.01 11.08
N ALA A 38 -2.04 34.78 11.92
CA ALA A 38 -2.61 33.47 12.14
C ALA A 38 -3.26 32.88 10.88
N ASP A 39 -3.98 33.70 10.09
CA ASP A 39 -4.55 33.30 8.80
C ASP A 39 -3.45 32.93 7.79
N ALA A 40 -2.39 33.74 7.70
CA ALA A 40 -1.26 33.47 6.80
C ALA A 40 -0.54 32.16 7.15
N VAL A 41 -0.27 31.92 8.43
CA VAL A 41 0.33 30.66 8.91
C VAL A 41 -0.60 29.48 8.62
N SER A 42 -1.89 29.62 8.87
CA SER A 42 -2.88 28.57 8.62
C SER A 42 -2.94 28.19 7.13
N ARG A 43 -2.91 29.17 6.22
CA ARG A 43 -2.92 28.92 4.77
C ARG A 43 -1.67 28.19 4.29
N ILE A 44 -0.50 28.52 4.84
CA ILE A 44 0.76 27.85 4.49
C ILE A 44 0.70 26.37 4.90
N ILE A 45 0.27 26.09 6.13
CA ILE A 45 0.10 24.71 6.62
C ILE A 45 -0.91 23.96 5.76
N GLN A 46 -2.09 24.55 5.50
CA GLN A 46 -3.15 23.91 4.71
C GLN A 46 -2.73 23.54 3.28
N LYS A 47 -1.80 24.30 2.68
CA LYS A 47 -1.27 24.01 1.35
C LYS A 47 -0.40 22.74 1.33
N GLN A 48 0.21 22.40 2.47
CA GLN A 48 1.09 21.24 2.62
C GLN A 48 0.39 20.03 3.24
N LEU A 49 -0.87 20.17 3.68
CA LEU A 49 -1.67 19.06 4.19
C LEU A 49 -2.13 18.13 3.05
N PRO A 50 -2.43 16.86 3.36
CA PRO A 50 -3.19 16.00 2.46
C PRO A 50 -4.49 16.68 1.97
N SER A 51 -5.01 16.22 0.84
CA SER A 51 -6.23 16.77 0.22
C SER A 51 -7.51 16.37 0.96
N PHE A 52 -7.57 16.66 2.26
CA PHE A 52 -8.70 16.41 3.13
C PHE A 52 -9.89 17.34 2.84
N GLU A 53 -11.09 16.86 3.15
CA GLU A 53 -12.28 17.69 3.19
C GLU A 53 -12.18 18.82 4.23
N GLY A 54 -12.91 19.92 4.00
CA GLY A 54 -12.72 21.17 4.71
C GLY A 54 -12.88 21.12 6.24
N LYS A 55 -13.57 20.11 6.79
CA LYS A 55 -13.67 19.91 8.24
C LYS A 55 -12.37 19.30 8.81
N LEU A 56 -11.93 18.18 8.26
CA LEU A 56 -10.70 17.47 8.63
C LEU A 56 -9.46 18.35 8.44
N ARG A 57 -9.39 19.08 7.32
CA ARG A 57 -8.29 20.02 7.05
C ARG A 57 -8.16 21.09 8.14
N ARG A 58 -9.28 21.63 8.63
CA ARG A 58 -9.28 22.64 9.71
C ARG A 58 -8.86 22.03 11.06
N GLU A 59 -9.31 20.82 11.35
CA GLU A 59 -8.98 20.10 12.59
C GLU A 59 -7.48 19.82 12.70
N VAL A 60 -6.87 19.27 11.63
CA VAL A 60 -5.43 19.00 11.59
C VAL A 60 -4.61 20.28 11.67
N THR A 61 -5.03 21.35 10.95
CA THR A 61 -4.36 22.65 11.02
C THR A 61 -4.37 23.23 12.43
N ALA A 62 -5.53 23.19 13.10
CA ALA A 62 -5.65 23.70 14.47
C ALA A 62 -4.79 22.91 15.47
N LYS A 63 -4.73 21.58 15.30
CA LYS A 63 -3.86 20.70 16.10
C LYS A 63 -2.39 21.08 15.94
N LEU A 64 -1.89 21.20 14.70
CA LEU A 64 -0.49 21.56 14.42
C LEU A 64 -0.10 22.94 14.95
N ILE A 65 -0.98 23.94 14.80
CA ILE A 65 -0.73 25.28 15.34
C ILE A 65 -0.62 25.24 16.86
N ARG A 66 -1.53 24.53 17.54
CA ARG A 66 -1.53 24.42 18.99
C ARG A 66 -0.30 23.68 19.51
N THR A 67 -0.04 22.48 19.01
CA THR A 67 0.99 21.59 19.57
C THR A 67 2.41 21.95 19.11
N THR A 68 2.59 22.32 17.85
CA THR A 68 3.94 22.50 17.28
C THR A 68 4.35 23.97 17.26
N VAL A 69 3.46 24.86 16.83
CA VAL A 69 3.79 26.29 16.69
C VAL A 69 3.69 27.05 18.02
N LEU A 70 2.66 26.80 18.83
CA LEU A 70 2.43 27.54 20.08
C LEU A 70 3.10 26.88 21.29
N GLU A 71 2.87 25.59 21.51
CA GLU A 71 3.40 24.86 22.68
C GLU A 71 4.90 24.58 22.55
N LYS A 72 5.35 24.01 21.43
CA LYS A 72 6.76 23.64 21.20
C LYS A 72 7.62 24.78 20.62
N GLN A 73 7.02 25.79 19.99
CA GLN A 73 7.72 26.84 19.23
C GLN A 73 8.70 26.31 18.17
N MET A 74 8.38 25.15 17.60
CA MET A 74 9.22 24.44 16.64
C MET A 74 8.72 24.66 15.21
N PRO A 75 9.60 24.50 14.19
CA PRO A 75 9.16 24.40 12.80
C PRO A 75 8.15 23.27 12.64
N VAL A 76 7.14 23.47 11.78
CA VAL A 76 6.26 22.38 11.34
C VAL A 76 7.00 21.60 10.24
N ARG A 77 7.16 20.29 10.43
CA ARG A 77 7.75 19.35 9.48
C ARG A 77 6.68 18.45 8.87
N SER A 78 7.02 17.74 7.80
CA SER A 78 6.15 16.68 7.26
C SER A 78 5.90 15.58 8.30
N ASP A 79 6.85 15.36 9.21
CA ASP A 79 6.79 14.43 10.32
C ASP A 79 5.62 14.79 11.27
N ASP A 80 5.49 16.07 11.62
CA ASP A 80 4.39 16.57 12.47
C ASP A 80 3.03 16.39 11.77
N ILE A 81 2.97 16.62 10.45
CA ILE A 81 1.75 16.43 9.67
C ILE A 81 1.34 14.96 9.68
N PHE A 82 2.30 14.06 9.43
CA PHE A 82 2.07 12.62 9.44
C PHE A 82 1.58 12.14 10.82
N GLU A 83 2.25 12.53 11.90
CA GLU A 83 1.82 12.22 13.28
C GLU A 83 0.44 12.79 13.61
N ALA A 84 0.14 14.02 13.16
CA ALA A 84 -1.17 14.61 13.37
C ALA A 84 -2.27 13.78 12.68
N CYS A 85 -1.98 13.24 11.49
CA CYS A 85 -2.88 12.36 10.72
C CYS A 85 -3.03 10.97 11.35
N LEU A 86 -1.99 10.42 11.97
CA LEU A 86 -2.09 9.13 12.69
C LEU A 86 -3.08 9.18 13.85
N GLY A 87 -3.32 10.35 14.42
CA GLY A 87 -4.34 10.56 15.46
C GLY A 87 -5.78 10.66 14.94
N LEU A 88 -6.01 10.58 13.63
CA LEU A 88 -7.34 10.55 13.02
C LEU A 88 -7.85 9.11 12.88
N ASN A 89 -9.12 8.96 12.53
CA ASN A 89 -9.67 7.66 12.23
C ASN A 89 -9.19 7.15 10.86
N LEU A 90 -8.10 6.38 10.85
CA LEU A 90 -7.51 5.83 9.61
C LEU A 90 -8.34 4.71 8.97
N THR A 91 -9.45 4.28 9.59
CA THR A 91 -10.42 3.39 8.92
C THR A 91 -11.30 4.14 7.91
N ASP A 92 -11.35 5.47 8.00
CA ASP A 92 -12.14 6.33 7.12
C ASP A 92 -11.44 6.54 5.77
N THR A 93 -12.14 6.24 4.68
CA THR A 93 -11.67 6.43 3.30
C THR A 93 -11.33 7.90 3.02
N GLU A 94 -12.05 8.84 3.63
CA GLU A 94 -11.81 10.28 3.48
C GLU A 94 -10.48 10.73 4.10
N VAL A 95 -9.88 9.91 4.96
CA VAL A 95 -8.60 10.19 5.63
C VAL A 95 -7.47 9.39 4.99
N ILE A 96 -7.66 8.07 4.78
CA ILE A 96 -6.58 7.18 4.37
C ILE A 96 -6.17 7.37 2.90
N THR A 97 -7.13 7.67 2.01
CA THR A 97 -6.84 7.90 0.58
C THR A 97 -6.08 9.18 0.33
N PRO A 98 -6.47 10.34 0.89
CA PRO A 98 -5.65 11.54 0.76
C PRO A 98 -4.28 11.41 1.42
N LEU A 99 -4.18 10.65 2.53
CA LEU A 99 -2.91 10.42 3.23
C LEU A 99 -1.95 9.57 2.40
N HIS A 100 -2.41 8.46 1.82
CA HIS A 100 -1.60 7.62 0.93
C HIS A 100 -0.99 8.43 -0.21
N LYS A 101 -1.83 9.17 -0.94
CA LYS A 101 -1.39 10.02 -2.05
C LYS A 101 -0.38 11.09 -1.59
N TRP A 102 -0.65 11.72 -0.45
CA TRP A 102 0.26 12.72 0.10
C TRP A 102 1.63 12.13 0.42
N ILE A 103 1.70 10.90 0.95
CA ILE A 103 2.96 10.22 1.24
C ILE A 103 3.74 9.92 -0.05
N GLU A 104 3.05 9.49 -1.10
CA GLU A 104 3.68 9.30 -2.42
C GLU A 104 4.27 10.61 -2.94
N ASP A 105 3.52 11.72 -2.84
CA ASP A 105 3.96 13.05 -3.26
C ASP A 105 5.17 13.53 -2.43
N GLN A 106 5.19 13.27 -1.12
CA GLN A 106 6.29 13.68 -0.24
C GLN A 106 7.56 12.85 -0.43
N THR A 107 7.43 11.57 -0.82
CA THR A 107 8.57 10.63 -0.89
C THR A 107 9.05 10.41 -2.33
N GLY A 108 8.25 10.77 -3.33
CA GLY A 108 8.51 10.47 -4.75
C GLY A 108 8.45 8.98 -5.08
N VAL A 109 7.94 8.17 -4.14
CA VAL A 109 7.81 6.72 -4.26
C VAL A 109 6.35 6.38 -4.55
N HIS A 110 6.14 5.57 -5.58
CA HIS A 110 4.84 4.95 -5.79
C HIS A 110 4.71 3.79 -4.81
N LEU A 111 3.66 3.85 -3.99
CA LEU A 111 3.38 2.88 -2.95
C LEU A 111 2.17 2.08 -3.36
N GLU A 112 2.36 0.78 -3.60
CA GLU A 112 1.20 -0.09 -3.76
C GLU A 112 0.35 -0.04 -2.47
N TRP A 113 -0.96 0.08 -2.67
CA TRP A 113 -1.95 0.36 -1.63
C TRP A 113 -1.91 -0.66 -0.48
N ASN A 114 -1.68 -1.93 -0.83
CA ASN A 114 -1.52 -3.06 0.09
C ASN A 114 -0.30 -2.95 1.01
N ILE A 115 0.84 -2.59 0.43
CA ILE A 115 2.08 -2.43 1.18
C ILE A 115 1.93 -1.24 2.13
N PHE A 116 1.34 -0.14 1.64
CA PHE A 116 1.01 1.02 2.47
C PHE A 116 0.14 0.65 3.67
N HIS A 117 -0.99 -0.05 3.46
CA HIS A 117 -1.89 -0.44 4.53
C HIS A 117 -1.25 -1.39 5.55
N ILE A 118 -0.52 -2.41 5.09
CA ILE A 118 0.18 -3.34 5.99
C ILE A 118 1.14 -2.58 6.91
N GLN A 119 1.83 -1.59 6.38
CA GLN A 119 2.78 -0.79 7.17
C GLN A 119 2.07 0.20 8.09
N MET A 120 0.97 0.82 7.67
CA MET A 120 0.13 1.63 8.55
C MET A 120 -0.41 0.80 9.72
N ASP A 121 -0.91 -0.40 9.46
CA ASP A 121 -1.40 -1.30 10.51
C ASP A 121 -0.28 -1.73 11.47
N LYS A 122 0.93 -2.02 10.97
CA LYS A 122 2.09 -2.32 11.82
C LYS A 122 2.49 -1.13 12.69
N LEU A 123 2.48 0.09 12.15
CA LEU A 123 2.78 1.30 12.92
C LEU A 123 1.72 1.53 14.02
N LEU A 124 0.43 1.35 13.69
CA LEU A 124 -0.65 1.51 14.65
C LEU A 124 -0.65 0.44 15.75
N GLN A 125 -0.31 -0.81 15.41
CA GLN A 125 -0.17 -1.89 16.41
C GLN A 125 0.99 -1.62 17.37
N LYS A 126 2.12 -1.09 16.88
CA LYS A 126 3.24 -0.65 17.74
C LYS A 126 2.88 0.57 18.61
N SER A 127 1.90 1.38 18.19
CA SER A 127 1.42 2.57 18.90
C SER A 127 0.53 2.28 20.12
N GLN A 128 0.13 1.02 20.36
CA GLN A 128 -0.66 0.66 21.55
C GLN A 128 0.14 0.74 22.86
N VAL A 129 1.44 1.06 22.81
CA VAL A 129 2.25 1.44 23.98
C VAL A 129 2.13 2.96 24.18
N PRO A 130 1.73 3.47 25.36
CA PRO A 130 1.26 4.85 25.55
C PRO A 130 2.37 5.92 25.64
N ALA A 131 3.44 5.78 24.85
CA ALA A 131 4.43 6.82 24.66
C ALA A 131 4.33 7.31 23.20
N VAL A 132 4.03 8.60 23.04
CA VAL A 132 4.13 9.39 21.80
C VAL A 132 5.21 8.79 20.91
N LEU A 133 4.85 8.25 19.73
CA LEU A 133 5.83 7.70 18.78
C LEU A 133 6.74 8.83 18.33
N PRO A 134 7.99 8.96 18.84
CA PRO A 134 8.93 9.86 18.21
C PRO A 134 9.32 9.17 16.90
N ASP A 135 9.38 9.94 15.83
CA ASP A 135 9.99 9.51 14.57
C ASP A 135 9.19 8.43 13.80
N ALA A 136 7.86 8.39 13.94
CA ALA A 136 7.00 7.48 13.16
C ALA A 136 7.21 7.62 11.64
N TRP A 137 7.45 8.87 11.21
CA TRP A 137 7.77 9.19 9.82
C TRP A 137 9.17 8.71 9.40
N GLU A 138 10.17 8.78 10.27
CA GLU A 138 11.50 8.24 9.94
C GLU A 138 11.46 6.72 9.84
N GLN A 139 10.77 6.04 10.77
CA GLN A 139 10.57 4.58 10.69
C GLN A 139 9.90 4.18 9.38
N PHE A 140 8.91 4.96 8.94
CA PHE A 140 8.25 4.74 7.66
C PHE A 140 9.20 4.97 6.47
N LYS A 141 10.00 6.05 6.49
CA LYS A 141 11.02 6.32 5.46
C LYS A 141 12.13 5.28 5.42
N GLU A 142 12.58 4.77 6.57
CA GLU A 142 13.57 3.69 6.65
C GLU A 142 13.02 2.40 6.04
N TRP A 143 11.76 2.08 6.34
CA TRP A 143 11.09 0.96 5.71
C TRP A 143 10.99 1.14 4.18
N LEU A 144 10.56 2.32 3.70
CA LEU A 144 10.52 2.62 2.26
C LEU A 144 11.89 2.41 1.58
N LYS A 145 12.97 2.87 2.22
CA LYS A 145 14.34 2.68 1.75
C LYS A 145 14.77 1.21 1.75
N SER A 146 14.26 0.40 2.70
CA SER A 146 14.55 -1.03 2.77
C SER A 146 13.85 -1.84 1.68
N GLU A 147 12.61 -1.49 1.35
CA GLU A 147 11.81 -2.14 0.31
C GLU A 147 12.37 -1.82 -1.09
N HIS A 148 12.75 -0.55 -1.33
CA HIS A 148 13.40 -0.13 -2.58
C HIS A 148 14.83 -0.65 -2.78
N ARG A 149 15.43 -1.35 -1.81
CA ARG A 149 16.70 -2.06 -2.04
C ARG A 149 16.54 -3.37 -2.80
N LEU A 150 15.32 -3.92 -2.88
CA LEU A 150 15.06 -5.15 -3.65
C LEU A 150 14.61 -4.90 -5.11
N GLU A 151 14.31 -3.66 -5.48
CA GLU A 151 14.08 -3.27 -6.88
C GLU A 151 14.96 -2.09 -7.27
N GLY A 152 16.25 -2.40 -7.47
CA GLY A 152 17.20 -1.50 -8.08
C GLY A 152 16.91 -1.32 -9.56
N THR A 153 16.00 -0.41 -9.91
CA THR A 153 16.11 0.35 -11.16
C THR A 153 15.32 1.64 -11.06
N LYS A 154 15.99 2.72 -10.61
CA LYS A 154 15.68 4.04 -11.13
C LYS A 154 16.92 4.74 -11.63
N GLU A 155 16.82 5.03 -12.92
CA GLU A 155 17.66 5.91 -13.71
C GLU A 155 17.92 7.22 -12.97
N LYS A 156 19.18 7.65 -13.02
CA LYS A 156 19.57 9.02 -12.69
C LYS A 156 18.95 9.96 -13.72
N VAL A 157 18.02 10.80 -13.27
CA VAL A 157 17.74 12.08 -13.93
C VAL A 157 18.75 13.09 -13.36
N PRO A 158 19.64 13.67 -14.18
CA PRO A 158 20.56 14.68 -13.70
C PRO A 158 19.84 16.03 -13.57
N GLU A 159 19.75 16.49 -12.33
CA GLU A 159 19.66 17.89 -11.98
C GLU A 159 20.90 18.62 -12.54
N LEU A 160 20.70 19.60 -13.42
CA LEU A 160 21.53 20.79 -13.65
C LEU A 160 20.97 21.55 -14.87
N ALA A 161 20.20 22.61 -14.61
CA ALA A 161 20.06 23.71 -15.56
C ALA A 161 20.13 25.02 -14.78
N GLU A 162 21.36 25.48 -14.62
CA GLU A 162 21.71 26.84 -14.25
C GLU A 162 21.05 27.85 -15.21
N VAL A 163 20.56 28.91 -14.59
CA VAL A 163 20.33 30.28 -15.10
C VAL A 163 20.94 30.55 -16.49
N ILE A 164 20.09 30.60 -17.53
CA ILE A 164 20.47 31.21 -18.80
C ILE A 164 20.42 32.74 -18.65
N SER A 165 21.60 33.35 -18.61
CA SER A 165 21.76 34.77 -18.88
C SER A 165 21.69 35.00 -20.39
N LEU A 166 20.72 35.81 -20.85
CA LEU A 166 20.66 36.27 -22.24
C LEU A 166 21.88 37.17 -22.54
N SER A 167 22.70 36.77 -23.51
CA SER A 167 23.52 37.71 -24.26
C SER A 167 23.43 37.42 -25.76
N VAL A 168 23.01 38.43 -26.50
CA VAL A 168 22.95 38.47 -27.96
C VAL A 168 24.34 38.85 -28.47
N ASN A 169 24.94 38.04 -29.34
CA ASN A 169 25.71 38.62 -30.44
C ASN A 169 25.85 37.68 -31.65
N ASN A 170 25.65 38.28 -32.82
CA ASN A 170 25.61 37.68 -34.15
C ASN A 170 26.94 37.98 -34.84
N ARG A 171 27.62 36.98 -35.44
CA ARG A 171 28.59 37.17 -36.54
C ARG A 171 29.08 35.84 -37.13
N GLY A 172 28.98 35.70 -38.45
CA GLY A 172 29.99 35.00 -39.26
C GLY A 172 29.59 33.69 -39.96
N LYS A 173 28.74 33.77 -40.99
CA LYS A 173 28.59 32.70 -42.00
C LYS A 173 29.73 32.76 -43.03
N VAL A 174 30.81 31.97 -42.91
CA VAL A 174 31.75 31.71 -44.04
C VAL A 174 32.33 30.28 -44.12
N VAL A 175 32.26 29.39 -43.12
CA VAL A 175 33.11 28.16 -43.11
C VAL A 175 32.41 26.84 -43.54
N VAL A 176 31.31 26.87 -44.29
CA VAL A 176 30.46 25.65 -44.44
C VAL A 176 30.85 24.69 -45.59
N LYS A 177 31.79 25.03 -46.49
CA LYS A 177 32.02 24.19 -47.69
C LYS A 177 33.18 23.17 -47.66
N LEU A 178 34.05 23.15 -46.65
CA LEU A 178 35.17 22.18 -46.59
C LEU A 178 35.02 21.01 -45.59
N PHE A 179 34.01 21.03 -44.69
CA PHE A 179 33.85 19.99 -43.66
C PHE A 179 32.85 18.87 -44.00
N ARG A 180 32.17 18.92 -45.15
CA ARG A 180 31.08 17.97 -45.47
C ARG A 180 31.54 16.60 -45.98
N ARG A 181 32.80 16.47 -46.46
CA ARG A 181 33.31 15.22 -47.04
C ARG A 181 33.89 14.25 -45.99
N LYS A 182 34.38 14.74 -44.84
CA LYS A 182 34.92 13.89 -43.75
C LYS A 182 33.86 13.41 -42.75
N GLN A 183 32.71 14.06 -42.66
CA GLN A 183 31.64 13.62 -41.75
C GLN A 183 30.90 12.39 -42.28
N SER A 184 30.70 12.26 -43.60
CA SER A 184 30.05 11.07 -44.17
C SER A 184 30.84 9.79 -43.94
N SER A 185 32.18 9.83 -43.99
CA SER A 185 33.01 8.66 -43.69
C SER A 185 32.94 8.27 -42.21
N ILE A 186 32.84 9.25 -41.30
CA ILE A 186 32.69 8.99 -39.86
C ILE A 186 31.34 8.33 -39.57
N TYR A 187 30.24 8.83 -40.14
CA TYR A 187 28.92 8.22 -39.95
C TYR A 187 28.81 6.83 -40.57
N LEU A 188 29.48 6.59 -41.70
CA LEU A 188 29.53 5.26 -42.30
C LEU A 188 30.27 4.27 -41.39
N LEU A 189 31.40 4.68 -40.81
CA LEU A 189 32.18 3.88 -39.86
C LEU A 189 31.39 3.59 -38.58
N LEU A 190 30.69 4.60 -38.04
CA LEU A 190 29.83 4.46 -36.86
C LEU A 190 28.65 3.53 -37.12
N SER A 191 28.03 3.62 -38.30
CA SER A 191 26.92 2.73 -38.69
C SER A 191 27.37 1.28 -38.85
N LEU A 192 28.54 1.04 -39.45
CA LEU A 192 29.15 -0.29 -39.56
C LEU A 192 29.47 -0.88 -38.18
N LEU A 193 29.99 -0.05 -37.27
CA LEU A 193 30.29 -0.47 -35.91
C LEU A 193 29.01 -0.85 -35.16
N LEU A 194 27.95 -0.07 -35.31
CA LEU A 194 26.65 -0.31 -34.65
C LEU A 194 25.96 -1.58 -35.19
N VAL A 195 26.01 -1.81 -36.51
CA VAL A 195 25.52 -3.06 -37.12
C VAL A 195 26.36 -4.26 -36.67
N SER A 196 27.69 -4.13 -36.60
CA SER A 196 28.56 -5.21 -36.13
C SER A 196 28.31 -5.58 -34.66
N ALA A 197 28.09 -4.59 -33.79
CA ALA A 197 27.74 -4.81 -32.39
C ALA A 197 26.37 -5.49 -32.25
N SER A 198 25.39 -5.09 -33.07
CA SER A 198 24.06 -5.70 -33.09
C SER A 198 24.10 -7.16 -33.56
N LEU A 199 24.93 -7.47 -34.56
CA LEU A 199 25.14 -8.84 -35.05
C LEU A 199 25.89 -9.70 -34.03
N LEU A 200 26.92 -9.16 -33.36
CA LEU A 200 27.63 -9.86 -32.28
C LEU A 200 26.72 -10.14 -31.09
N TYR A 201 25.86 -9.18 -30.73
CA TYR A 201 24.88 -9.34 -29.67
C TYR A 201 23.80 -10.37 -30.04
N GLY A 202 23.29 -10.32 -31.28
CA GLY A 202 22.39 -11.34 -31.81
C GLY A 202 23.03 -12.73 -31.76
N TRP A 203 24.29 -12.86 -32.19
CA TRP A 203 25.02 -14.14 -32.14
C TRP A 203 25.24 -14.64 -30.71
N SER A 204 25.46 -13.73 -29.74
CA SER A 204 25.55 -14.07 -28.32
C SER A 204 24.25 -14.65 -27.76
N LEU A 205 23.08 -14.22 -28.27
CA LEU A 205 21.78 -14.76 -27.84
C LEU A 205 21.45 -16.11 -28.49
N LEU A 206 22.10 -16.43 -29.62
CA LEU A 206 21.97 -17.72 -30.31
C LEU A 206 22.95 -18.78 -29.80
N GLN A 207 23.92 -18.42 -28.94
CA GLN A 207 24.71 -19.43 -28.25
C GLN A 207 23.81 -20.16 -27.24
N PRO A 208 23.69 -21.50 -27.33
CA PRO A 208 23.02 -22.26 -26.28
C PRO A 208 23.79 -22.00 -24.99
N SER A 209 23.11 -21.41 -24.00
CA SER A 209 23.66 -21.28 -22.65
C SER A 209 24.15 -22.67 -22.23
N PRO A 210 25.40 -22.82 -21.75
CA PRO A 210 25.77 -24.07 -21.10
C PRO A 210 24.80 -24.21 -19.94
N ASN A 211 23.91 -25.19 -20.04
CA ASN A 211 23.02 -25.61 -18.96
C ASN A 211 23.94 -26.02 -17.81
N LYS A 212 24.30 -25.06 -16.97
CA LYS A 212 24.55 -25.35 -15.56
C LYS A 212 23.18 -25.75 -15.06
N LEU A 213 22.93 -27.06 -15.13
CA LEU A 213 21.94 -27.72 -14.29
C LEU A 213 22.14 -27.08 -12.92
N GLN A 214 21.19 -26.24 -12.51
CA GLN A 214 21.08 -25.93 -11.10
C GLN A 214 21.08 -27.30 -10.41
N PRO A 215 21.91 -27.53 -9.38
CA PRO A 215 21.70 -28.72 -8.56
C PRO A 215 20.21 -28.71 -8.22
N PRO A 216 19.52 -29.87 -8.32
CA PRO A 216 18.09 -29.91 -8.05
C PRO A 216 17.92 -29.15 -6.74
N VAL A 217 17.09 -28.10 -6.77
CA VAL A 217 16.61 -27.52 -5.53
C VAL A 217 15.99 -28.72 -4.84
N THR A 218 16.73 -29.30 -3.90
CA THR A 218 16.13 -30.08 -2.85
C THR A 218 15.16 -29.09 -2.26
N LEU A 219 13.91 -29.17 -2.70
CA LEU A 219 12.79 -28.90 -1.83
C LEU A 219 13.15 -29.70 -0.59
N GLN A 220 13.74 -29.02 0.40
CA GLN A 220 13.63 -29.54 1.74
C GLN A 220 12.14 -29.72 1.88
N SER A 221 11.72 -30.99 1.85
CA SER A 221 10.42 -31.38 2.34
C SER A 221 10.38 -30.73 3.70
N PHE A 222 9.67 -29.61 3.82
CA PHE A 222 9.32 -29.07 5.11
C PHE A 222 8.48 -30.18 5.70
N GLU A 223 9.13 -31.03 6.48
CA GLU A 223 8.46 -31.85 7.45
C GLU A 223 7.55 -30.87 8.19
N ASN A 224 6.23 -31.06 7.99
CA ASN A 224 5.18 -30.14 8.39
C ASN A 224 5.17 -30.01 9.92
N VAL A 225 6.09 -29.24 10.48
CA VAL A 225 5.95 -28.68 11.81
C VAL A 225 5.39 -27.29 11.58
N MET A 226 4.07 -27.25 11.34
CA MET A 226 3.36 -26.00 11.18
C MET A 226 3.44 -25.20 12.49
N PRO A 227 3.53 -23.87 12.43
CA PRO A 227 3.36 -23.06 13.63
C PRO A 227 1.96 -23.32 14.16
N VAL A 228 1.87 -23.85 15.39
CA VAL A 228 0.63 -23.78 16.15
C VAL A 228 0.33 -22.29 16.30
N VAL A 229 -0.81 -21.82 15.78
CA VAL A 229 -1.29 -20.47 16.10
C VAL A 229 -1.56 -20.45 17.60
N GLU A 230 -0.60 -19.93 18.38
CA GLU A 230 -0.77 -19.75 19.82
C GLU A 230 -2.00 -18.84 20.04
N ASN A 231 -2.95 -19.31 20.85
CA ASN A 231 -4.18 -18.61 21.22
C ASN A 231 -5.22 -18.43 20.08
N ASN A 232 -5.50 -19.49 19.31
CA ASN A 232 -6.69 -19.52 18.46
C ASN A 232 -7.98 -19.60 19.31
N GLU A 233 -8.71 -18.48 19.40
CA GLU A 233 -9.98 -18.37 20.15
C GLU A 233 -11.22 -18.80 19.36
N LEU A 234 -11.05 -19.34 18.15
CA LEU A 234 -12.16 -19.92 17.39
C LEU A 234 -12.73 -21.15 18.12
N PRO A 235 -14.05 -21.32 18.17
CA PRO A 235 -14.66 -22.55 18.67
C PRO A 235 -14.29 -23.73 17.77
N GLU A 236 -14.29 -24.93 18.33
CA GLU A 236 -13.87 -26.17 17.66
C GLU A 236 -14.56 -26.39 16.30
N GLU A 237 -15.83 -26.02 16.19
CA GLU A 237 -16.62 -26.11 14.95
C GLU A 237 -16.13 -25.22 13.80
N LEU A 238 -15.32 -24.20 14.09
CA LEU A 238 -14.69 -23.29 13.12
C LEU A 238 -13.18 -23.48 13.01
N ARG A 239 -12.60 -24.44 13.76
CA ARG A 239 -11.18 -24.80 13.67
C ARG A 239 -10.95 -25.76 12.51
N TYR A 240 -9.68 -25.95 12.15
CA TYR A 240 -9.34 -26.75 10.99
C TYR A 240 -9.79 -28.20 11.15
N THR A 241 -10.43 -28.71 10.11
CA THR A 241 -10.80 -30.11 9.96
C THR A 241 -10.42 -30.54 8.55
N GLU A 242 -10.07 -31.81 8.38
CA GLU A 242 -9.86 -32.37 7.05
C GLU A 242 -11.20 -32.47 6.32
N VAL A 243 -11.22 -31.95 5.09
CA VAL A 243 -12.41 -31.87 4.24
C VAL A 243 -12.13 -32.64 2.95
N ASP A 244 -13.12 -33.39 2.47
CA ASP A 244 -13.05 -34.07 1.18
C ASP A 244 -12.90 -33.04 0.04
N LYS A 245 -11.66 -32.90 -0.45
CA LYS A 245 -11.31 -31.94 -1.51
C LYS A 245 -12.07 -32.20 -2.80
N VAL A 246 -12.42 -33.45 -3.11
CA VAL A 246 -13.15 -33.81 -4.34
C VAL A 246 -14.59 -33.31 -4.23
N LYS A 247 -15.28 -33.64 -3.12
CA LYS A 247 -16.64 -33.15 -2.87
C LYS A 247 -16.71 -31.61 -2.78
N LEU A 248 -15.70 -30.98 -2.18
CA LEU A 248 -15.59 -29.52 -2.14
C LEU A 248 -15.44 -28.92 -3.55
N ALA A 249 -14.53 -29.44 -4.36
CA ALA A 249 -14.34 -29.01 -5.73
C ALA A 249 -15.63 -29.19 -6.55
N ASP A 250 -16.33 -30.30 -6.38
CA ASP A 250 -17.59 -30.57 -7.09
C ASP A 250 -18.73 -29.65 -6.62
N TYR A 251 -18.81 -29.35 -5.33
CA TYR A 251 -19.71 -28.32 -4.81
C TYR A 251 -19.44 -26.96 -5.46
N LEU A 252 -18.17 -26.53 -5.53
CA LEU A 252 -17.79 -25.26 -6.14
C LEU A 252 -18.09 -25.25 -7.65
N LYS A 253 -17.81 -26.33 -8.38
CA LYS A 253 -18.19 -26.46 -9.80
C LYS A 253 -19.70 -26.34 -10.01
N SER A 254 -20.51 -26.90 -9.12
CA SER A 254 -21.98 -26.78 -9.19
C SER A 254 -22.48 -25.33 -9.03
N ARG A 255 -21.62 -24.43 -8.52
CA ARG A 255 -21.86 -22.99 -8.39
C ARG A 255 -21.23 -22.16 -9.53
N ASP A 256 -20.78 -22.80 -10.60
CA ASP A 256 -19.99 -22.15 -11.66
C ASP A 256 -18.71 -21.49 -11.13
N SER A 257 -18.15 -21.94 -10.01
CA SER A 257 -17.03 -21.24 -9.34
C SER A 257 -15.68 -21.51 -10.01
N ILE A 258 -14.91 -20.45 -10.26
CA ILE A 258 -13.48 -20.59 -10.64
C ILE A 258 -12.61 -21.06 -9.46
N LEU A 259 -13.09 -20.93 -8.22
CA LEU A 259 -12.35 -21.34 -7.02
C LEU A 259 -12.23 -22.86 -6.88
N ALA A 260 -12.94 -23.64 -7.70
CA ALA A 260 -12.76 -25.08 -7.82
C ALA A 260 -11.46 -25.48 -8.55
N GLU A 261 -10.81 -24.52 -9.23
CA GLU A 261 -9.62 -24.75 -10.04
C GLU A 261 -8.35 -24.37 -9.27
N GLN A 262 -7.20 -24.88 -9.73
CA GLN A 262 -5.91 -24.42 -9.25
C GLN A 262 -5.54 -23.07 -9.88
N PRO A 263 -4.86 -22.18 -9.15
CA PRO A 263 -4.31 -22.36 -7.79
C PRO A 263 -5.28 -22.04 -6.64
N TYR A 264 -6.53 -21.66 -6.96
CA TYR A 264 -7.45 -21.05 -6.00
C TYR A 264 -7.89 -22.00 -4.89
N LEU A 265 -8.21 -23.24 -5.24
CA LEU A 265 -8.63 -24.25 -4.28
C LEU A 265 -7.52 -24.51 -3.24
N ASP A 266 -6.30 -24.80 -3.70
CA ASP A 266 -5.19 -25.12 -2.81
C ASP A 266 -4.79 -23.92 -1.96
N ALA A 267 -4.75 -22.71 -2.51
CA ALA A 267 -4.40 -21.51 -1.76
C ALA A 267 -5.32 -21.27 -0.56
N ILE A 268 -6.63 -21.46 -0.72
CA ILE A 268 -7.60 -21.30 0.38
C ILE A 268 -7.48 -22.47 1.37
N MET A 269 -7.30 -23.70 0.89
CA MET A 269 -7.12 -24.88 1.74
C MET A 269 -5.84 -24.80 2.58
N ASP A 270 -4.75 -24.28 2.01
CA ASP A 270 -3.48 -24.11 2.67
C ASP A 270 -3.56 -23.01 3.72
N ALA A 271 -4.20 -21.87 3.40
CA ALA A 271 -4.47 -20.84 4.40
C ALA A 271 -5.36 -21.37 5.55
N ALA A 272 -6.41 -22.14 5.25
CA ALA A 272 -7.25 -22.77 6.26
C ALA A 272 -6.41 -23.65 7.21
N ARG A 273 -5.53 -24.49 6.65
CA ARG A 273 -4.64 -25.36 7.42
C ARG A 273 -3.64 -24.56 8.25
N THR A 274 -2.94 -23.61 7.66
CA THR A 274 -1.92 -22.79 8.33
C THR A 274 -2.46 -22.01 9.52
N PHE A 275 -3.68 -21.47 9.39
CA PHE A 275 -4.28 -20.61 10.42
C PHE A 275 -5.23 -21.35 11.36
N ASP A 276 -5.32 -22.68 11.27
CA ASP A 276 -6.23 -23.51 12.05
C ASP A 276 -7.69 -23.03 11.96
N ILE A 277 -8.14 -22.80 10.72
CA ILE A 277 -9.50 -22.36 10.39
C ILE A 277 -10.17 -23.44 9.55
N HIS A 278 -11.45 -23.69 9.79
CA HIS A 278 -12.23 -24.64 9.01
C HIS A 278 -12.24 -24.25 7.51
N PRO A 279 -11.83 -25.12 6.57
CA PRO A 279 -11.72 -24.73 5.16
C PRO A 279 -13.05 -24.24 4.56
N LEU A 280 -14.15 -24.95 4.85
CA LEU A 280 -15.50 -24.55 4.42
C LEU A 280 -15.93 -23.19 4.96
N PHE A 281 -15.40 -22.72 6.10
CA PHE A 281 -15.71 -21.39 6.62
C PHE A 281 -15.09 -20.31 5.75
N LEU A 282 -13.83 -20.46 5.32
CA LEU A 282 -13.20 -19.53 4.36
C LEU A 282 -13.93 -19.53 3.02
N PHE A 283 -14.32 -20.69 2.50
CA PHE A 283 -15.14 -20.75 1.28
C PHE A 283 -16.53 -20.15 1.48
N ALA A 284 -17.13 -20.24 2.67
CA ALA A 284 -18.41 -19.61 2.96
C ALA A 284 -18.31 -18.08 2.91
N ILE A 285 -17.19 -17.50 3.38
CA ILE A 285 -16.91 -16.08 3.25
C ILE A 285 -16.84 -15.68 1.77
N THR A 286 -16.10 -16.41 0.92
CA THR A 286 -16.05 -16.09 -0.53
C THR A 286 -17.40 -16.25 -1.23
N GLY A 287 -18.24 -17.17 -0.74
CA GLY A 287 -19.63 -17.33 -1.15
C GLY A 287 -20.48 -16.10 -0.83
N GLN A 288 -20.33 -15.54 0.38
CA GLN A 288 -21.05 -14.34 0.80
C GLN A 288 -20.56 -13.09 0.06
N GLU A 289 -19.24 -12.95 -0.12
CA GLU A 289 -18.61 -11.75 -0.67
C GLU A 289 -18.71 -11.64 -2.20
N GLN A 290 -18.52 -12.76 -2.90
CA GLN A 290 -18.38 -12.78 -4.35
C GLN A 290 -19.17 -13.91 -5.02
N ALA A 291 -20.15 -14.48 -4.32
CA ALA A 291 -20.98 -15.58 -4.84
C ALA A 291 -20.14 -16.76 -5.39
N PHE A 292 -19.03 -17.07 -4.72
CA PHE A 292 -18.02 -18.06 -5.14
C PHE A 292 -17.30 -17.74 -6.46
N VAL A 293 -17.38 -16.51 -6.96
CA VAL A 293 -16.70 -16.06 -8.19
C VAL A 293 -17.11 -16.91 -9.41
N PRO A 294 -18.33 -16.70 -9.96
CA PRO A 294 -18.79 -17.43 -11.13
C PRO A 294 -17.87 -17.21 -12.35
N LYS A 295 -17.53 -18.28 -13.08
CA LYS A 295 -16.70 -18.24 -14.30
C LYS A 295 -17.34 -17.42 -15.40
N SER A 296 -18.66 -17.37 -15.43
CA SER A 296 -19.45 -16.49 -16.30
C SER A 296 -19.18 -14.99 -16.09
N ASN A 297 -18.58 -14.59 -14.96
CA ASN A 297 -18.18 -13.21 -14.73
C ASN A 297 -16.95 -12.84 -15.58
N LYS A 298 -17.05 -11.76 -16.35
CA LYS A 298 -15.95 -11.25 -17.20
C LYS A 298 -14.66 -10.95 -16.43
N GLN A 299 -14.77 -10.68 -15.13
CA GLN A 299 -13.66 -10.37 -14.25
C GLN A 299 -13.32 -11.53 -13.29
N ALA A 300 -13.86 -12.73 -13.51
CA ALA A 300 -13.71 -13.88 -12.61
C ALA A 300 -12.25 -14.12 -12.17
N LYS A 301 -11.29 -14.10 -13.11
CA LYS A 301 -9.87 -14.28 -12.79
C LYS A 301 -9.30 -13.19 -11.86
N LYS A 302 -9.73 -11.94 -12.03
CA LYS A 302 -9.33 -10.82 -11.17
C LYS A 302 -10.01 -10.90 -9.81
N ILE A 303 -11.29 -11.25 -9.78
CA ILE A 303 -12.04 -11.40 -8.52
C ILE A 303 -11.46 -12.57 -7.71
N ALA A 304 -11.07 -13.66 -8.39
CA ALA A 304 -10.50 -14.84 -7.75
C ALA A 304 -9.13 -14.59 -7.08
N ASN A 305 -8.46 -13.48 -7.39
CA ASN A 305 -7.27 -13.05 -6.67
C ASN A 305 -7.57 -12.42 -5.30
N ASN A 306 -8.78 -11.90 -5.10
CA ASN A 306 -9.27 -11.40 -3.81
C ASN A 306 -10.78 -11.73 -3.66
N PRO A 307 -11.13 -13.00 -3.48
CA PRO A 307 -12.53 -13.42 -3.42
C PRO A 307 -13.20 -13.10 -2.08
N PHE A 308 -12.42 -12.64 -1.10
CA PHE A 308 -12.85 -12.29 0.25
C PHE A 308 -13.19 -10.81 0.43
N ASN A 309 -12.94 -9.97 -0.60
CA ASN A 309 -12.97 -8.50 -0.47
C ASN A 309 -12.14 -7.96 0.70
N VAL A 310 -11.01 -8.60 1.03
CA VAL A 310 -10.09 -8.02 2.02
C VAL A 310 -9.59 -6.68 1.51
N PHE A 311 -9.36 -5.73 2.43
CA PHE A 311 -9.04 -4.33 2.10
C PHE A 311 -10.03 -3.72 1.10
N TYR A 312 -11.30 -3.61 1.53
CA TYR A 312 -12.42 -2.98 0.82
C TYR A 312 -12.99 -3.79 -0.34
N SER A 313 -12.23 -4.05 -1.39
CA SER A 313 -12.73 -4.79 -2.55
C SER A 313 -11.60 -5.32 -3.43
N TRP A 314 -11.89 -6.33 -4.27
CA TRP A 314 -10.95 -6.78 -5.29
C TRP A 314 -10.61 -5.71 -6.35
N LYS A 315 -11.40 -4.64 -6.46
CA LYS A 315 -11.13 -3.51 -7.37
C LYS A 315 -10.07 -2.57 -6.80
N ASP A 316 -10.14 -2.33 -5.50
CA ASP A 316 -9.22 -1.46 -4.78
C ASP A 316 -7.94 -2.22 -4.39
N TYR A 317 -8.08 -3.53 -4.13
CA TYR A 317 -6.98 -4.41 -3.80
C TYR A 317 -7.06 -5.74 -4.56
N ASN A 318 -6.33 -5.82 -5.68
CA ASN A 318 -6.15 -7.04 -6.46
C ASN A 318 -4.74 -7.60 -6.23
N THR A 319 -4.63 -8.73 -5.53
CA THR A 319 -3.34 -9.35 -5.17
C THR A 319 -3.22 -10.76 -5.75
N THR A 320 -2.70 -11.73 -5.01
CA THR A 320 -2.76 -13.16 -5.29
C THR A 320 -3.76 -13.84 -4.35
N ILE A 321 -4.30 -14.98 -4.76
CA ILE A 321 -5.20 -15.74 -3.89
C ILE A 321 -4.53 -16.18 -2.57
N HIS A 322 -3.24 -16.51 -2.57
CA HIS A 322 -2.53 -16.85 -1.34
C HIS A 322 -2.48 -15.68 -0.36
N ASP A 323 -2.23 -14.47 -0.88
CA ASP A 323 -2.14 -13.27 -0.06
C ASP A 323 -3.52 -12.87 0.49
N SER A 324 -4.56 -12.83 -0.35
CA SER A 324 -5.91 -12.50 0.11
C SER A 324 -6.50 -13.54 1.06
N ALA A 325 -6.23 -14.84 0.85
CA ALA A 325 -6.63 -15.91 1.77
C ALA A 325 -5.90 -15.80 3.11
N ARG A 326 -4.59 -15.52 3.11
CA ARG A 326 -3.80 -15.27 4.32
C ARG A 326 -4.38 -14.09 5.12
N ILE A 327 -4.64 -12.96 4.45
CA ILE A 327 -5.20 -11.76 5.09
C ILE A 327 -6.60 -12.04 5.64
N ALA A 328 -7.44 -12.77 4.91
CA ALA A 328 -8.77 -13.15 5.37
C ALA A 328 -8.69 -14.00 6.65
N SER A 329 -7.78 -14.97 6.68
CA SER A 329 -7.52 -15.81 7.86
C SER A 329 -7.02 -15.00 9.07
N GLU A 330 -6.02 -14.13 8.87
CA GLU A 330 -5.51 -13.23 9.92
C GLU A 330 -6.61 -12.33 10.47
N THR A 331 -7.47 -11.82 9.59
CA THR A 331 -8.61 -10.96 9.94
C THR A 331 -9.65 -11.71 10.77
N VAL A 332 -9.98 -12.95 10.38
CA VAL A 332 -10.88 -13.84 11.14
C VAL A 332 -10.34 -14.06 12.55
N LEU A 333 -9.06 -14.40 12.69
CA LEU A 333 -8.44 -14.65 13.99
C LEU A 333 -8.32 -13.38 14.85
N LYS A 334 -7.98 -12.25 14.23
CA LYS A 334 -7.93 -10.95 14.93
C LYS A 334 -9.28 -10.60 15.54
N TRP A 335 -10.36 -10.82 14.79
CA TRP A 335 -11.70 -10.46 15.22
C TRP A 335 -12.41 -11.56 16.02
N SER A 336 -11.93 -12.79 16.04
CA SER A 336 -12.47 -13.81 16.95
C SER A 336 -12.13 -13.54 18.42
N ARG A 337 -11.04 -12.79 18.70
CA ARG A 337 -10.54 -12.52 20.06
C ARG A 337 -11.54 -11.85 20.99
N ASN A 338 -11.37 -12.12 22.28
CA ASN A 338 -12.14 -11.58 23.41
C ASN A 338 -13.64 -11.79 23.25
N ARG A 339 -14.04 -12.92 22.64
CA ARG A 339 -15.46 -13.26 22.46
C ARG A 339 -16.09 -13.58 23.82
N PRO A 340 -17.14 -12.85 24.25
CA PRO A 340 -17.86 -13.19 25.46
C PRO A 340 -18.50 -14.58 25.36
N GLU A 341 -18.62 -15.25 26.50
CA GLU A 341 -19.30 -16.54 26.57
C GLU A 341 -20.75 -16.43 26.06
N GLY A 342 -21.20 -17.45 25.32
CA GLY A 342 -22.55 -17.50 24.74
C GLY A 342 -22.79 -16.59 23.52
N LYS A 343 -21.82 -15.77 23.09
CA LYS A 343 -21.94 -15.02 21.83
C LYS A 343 -21.58 -15.89 20.63
N ASP A 344 -22.42 -15.82 19.59
CA ASP A 344 -22.19 -16.51 18.31
C ASP A 344 -20.85 -16.07 17.69
N PRO A 345 -19.99 -17.01 17.28
CA PRO A 345 -18.63 -16.71 16.82
C PRO A 345 -18.62 -15.93 15.50
N ILE A 346 -19.51 -16.24 14.55
CA ILE A 346 -19.54 -15.59 13.23
C ILE A 346 -20.11 -14.18 13.37
N ALA A 347 -21.16 -14.01 14.17
CA ALA A 347 -21.72 -12.70 14.51
C ALA A 347 -20.72 -11.84 15.29
N TRP A 348 -19.91 -12.46 16.16
CA TRP A 348 -18.81 -11.75 16.82
C TRP A 348 -17.84 -11.20 15.78
N ILE A 349 -17.29 -12.04 14.90
CA ILE A 349 -16.38 -11.62 13.81
C ILE A 349 -17.00 -10.48 12.98
N ASN A 350 -18.29 -10.60 12.62
CA ASN A 350 -18.98 -9.63 11.77
C ASN A 350 -18.89 -8.19 12.29
N ARG A 351 -18.84 -7.98 13.62
CA ARG A 351 -18.78 -6.65 14.25
C ARG A 351 -17.63 -5.76 13.72
N LYS A 352 -16.58 -6.36 13.16
CA LYS A 352 -15.41 -5.69 12.58
C LYS A 352 -15.06 -6.17 11.17
N TYR A 353 -15.69 -7.22 10.65
CA TYR A 353 -15.37 -7.76 9.33
C TYR A 353 -16.13 -7.04 8.22
N ALA A 354 -17.44 -6.82 8.40
CA ALA A 354 -18.30 -6.18 7.41
C ALA A 354 -19.25 -5.17 8.07
N GLU A 355 -19.69 -4.18 7.29
CA GLU A 355 -20.72 -3.23 7.74
C GLU A 355 -22.13 -3.84 7.72
N ASP A 356 -22.35 -4.85 6.88
CA ASP A 356 -23.63 -5.53 6.74
C ASP A 356 -23.95 -6.41 7.96
N GLN A 357 -25.02 -6.05 8.66
CA GLN A 357 -25.51 -6.78 9.83
C GLN A 357 -25.95 -8.21 9.48
N ASN A 358 -26.33 -8.48 8.23
CA ASN A 358 -26.76 -9.80 7.76
C ASN A 358 -25.62 -10.67 7.23
N TRP A 359 -24.40 -10.14 7.14
CA TRP A 359 -23.24 -10.88 6.66
C TRP A 359 -23.04 -12.20 7.41
N ALA A 360 -23.11 -12.14 8.75
CA ALA A 360 -22.98 -13.34 9.59
C ALA A 360 -24.03 -14.41 9.25
N ALA A 361 -25.29 -14.01 9.07
CA ALA A 361 -26.37 -14.94 8.73
C ALA A 361 -26.15 -15.58 7.35
N GLY A 362 -25.65 -14.81 6.39
CA GLY A 362 -25.27 -15.29 5.06
C GLY A 362 -24.15 -16.33 5.12
N VAL A 363 -23.04 -15.98 5.78
CA VAL A 363 -21.90 -16.89 5.97
C VAL A 363 -22.30 -18.16 6.70
N SER A 364 -23.03 -18.06 7.82
CA SER A 364 -23.50 -19.22 8.59
C SER A 364 -24.38 -20.16 7.75
N LYS A 365 -25.28 -19.61 6.93
CA LYS A 365 -26.15 -20.39 6.04
C LYS A 365 -25.36 -21.10 4.95
N ILE A 366 -24.39 -20.41 4.35
CA ILE A 366 -23.53 -21.00 3.32
C ILE A 366 -22.67 -22.10 3.94
N PHE A 367 -22.03 -21.82 5.07
CA PHE A 367 -21.19 -22.78 5.79
C PHE A 367 -21.95 -24.06 6.15
N ALA A 368 -23.15 -23.93 6.75
CA ALA A 368 -23.99 -25.09 7.07
C ALA A 368 -24.39 -25.91 5.83
N THR A 369 -24.69 -25.21 4.72
CA THR A 369 -24.99 -25.87 3.43
C THR A 369 -23.78 -26.65 2.91
N MET A 370 -22.58 -26.06 2.98
CA MET A 370 -21.34 -26.71 2.56
C MET A 370 -21.03 -27.92 3.44
N LYS A 371 -21.09 -27.81 4.77
CA LYS A 371 -20.90 -28.95 5.69
C LYS A 371 -21.84 -30.10 5.33
N SER A 372 -23.13 -29.81 5.14
CA SER A 372 -24.11 -30.84 4.76
C SER A 372 -23.83 -31.53 3.41
N LYS A 373 -23.12 -30.87 2.47
CA LYS A 373 -22.87 -31.41 1.13
C LYS A 373 -21.52 -32.08 1.01
N VAL A 374 -20.52 -31.55 1.70
CA VAL A 374 -19.12 -31.98 1.60
C VAL A 374 -18.78 -33.01 2.68
N GLU A 375 -19.29 -32.83 3.91
CA GLU A 375 -18.94 -33.70 5.05
C GLU A 375 -19.94 -34.83 5.30
N ARG A 376 -21.09 -34.85 4.61
CA ARG A 376 -21.99 -36.01 4.70
C ARG A 376 -21.26 -37.25 4.16
N THR A 377 -20.95 -38.15 5.07
CA THR A 377 -20.69 -39.57 4.80
C THR A 377 -21.95 -40.16 4.17
N SER A 378 -21.80 -40.78 3.01
CA SER A 378 -22.83 -41.68 2.47
C SER A 378 -23.00 -42.89 3.38
#